data_AF-A0AAW7YZ80-F1
#
_entry.id   AF-A0AAW7YZ80-F1
#
_cell.length_a   1.000
_cell.length_b   1.000
_cell.length_c   1.000
_cell.angle_alpha   90.00
_cell.angle_beta   90.00
_cell.angle_gamma   90.00
#
_symmetry.space_group_name_H-M   'P 1'
#
loop_
_entity.id
_entity.type
_entity.pdbx_description
1 polymer ?
#
loop_
_entity_poly.entity_id
_entity_poly.type
_entity_poly.pdbx_seq_one_letter_code
_entity_poly.pdbx_strand_id
1 'polypeptide(L)' 'NKSYDFTQGNITKQMVYFSLPIFLTNLLQTSYQFIDSIWVGNLLGSNALGAISIAAPVIFTVLSFIIGVNSATLTVLS' A
#
# COMPACT_ATOMS: atom_id res chain seq x y z
N ASN A 1 19.37 14.20 22.51
CA ASN A 1 19.58 12.82 22.02
C ASN A 1 18.84 11.84 22.94
N LYS A 2 17.50 11.83 22.90
CA LYS A 2 16.70 10.98 23.80
C LYS A 2 16.43 9.65 23.09
N SER A 3 17.29 8.68 23.36
CA SER A 3 17.03 7.27 23.06
C SER A 3 15.77 6.86 23.82
N TYR A 4 14.72 6.54 23.09
CA TYR A 4 13.52 5.92 23.63
C TYR A 4 13.88 4.46 23.96
N ASP A 5 14.24 4.23 25.22
CA ASP A 5 14.59 2.92 25.74
C ASP A 5 13.32 2.03 25.77
N PHE A 6 13.25 1.05 24.87
CA PHE A 6 12.11 0.14 24.72
C PHE A 6 12.05 -0.94 25.82
N THR A 7 12.93 -0.86 26.82
CA THR A 7 13.13 -1.86 27.87
C THR A 7 12.67 -1.40 29.25
N GLN A 8 12.30 -0.12 29.42
CA GLN A 8 11.87 0.47 30.69
C GLN A 8 10.68 1.41 30.46
N GLY A 9 9.45 0.94 30.69
CA GLY A 9 8.21 1.71 30.56
C GLY A 9 7.20 1.09 29.59
N ASN A 10 5.93 1.49 29.68
CA ASN A 10 4.77 0.84 29.04
C ASN A 10 4.87 0.76 27.50
N ILE A 11 5.57 -0.27 27.00
CA ILE A 11 5.89 -0.58 25.59
C ILE A 11 4.67 -0.43 24.70
N THR A 12 3.51 -0.85 25.19
CA THR A 12 2.22 -0.79 24.50
C THR A 12 1.84 0.64 24.11
N LYS A 13 2.12 1.65 24.94
CA LYS A 13 1.75 3.05 24.64
C LYS A 13 2.62 3.65 23.54
N GLN A 14 3.93 3.39 23.56
CA GLN A 14 4.83 3.85 22.50
C GLN A 14 4.62 3.12 21.20
N MET A 15 4.40 1.80 21.27
CA MET A 15 4.09 0.98 20.09
C MET A 15 2.78 1.42 19.45
N VAL A 16 1.73 1.72 20.22
CA VAL A 16 0.47 2.26 19.69
C VAL A 16 0.66 3.68 19.13
N TYR A 17 1.42 4.55 19.78
CA TYR A 17 1.64 5.91 19.27
C TYR A 17 2.50 5.96 18.00
N PHE A 18 3.39 4.99 17.80
CA PHE A 18 4.15 4.83 16.56
C PHE A 18 3.38 4.07 15.47
N SER A 19 2.62 3.05 15.84
CA SER A 19 1.85 2.25 14.88
C SER A 19 0.59 2.98 14.39
N LEU A 20 -0.03 3.82 15.22
CA LEU A 20 -1.23 4.58 14.85
C LEU A 20 -1.02 5.52 13.65
N PRO A 21 0.03 6.36 13.57
CA PRO A 21 0.28 7.16 12.37
C PRO A 21 0.65 6.31 11.16
N ILE A 22 1.37 5.19 11.34
CA ILE A 22 1.68 4.26 10.22
C ILE A 22 0.42 3.57 9.71
N PHE A 23 -0.48 3.18 10.61
CA PHE A 23 -1.75 2.53 10.29
C PHE A 23 -2.70 3.52 9.60
N LEU A 24 -2.80 4.75 10.10
CA LEU A 24 -3.53 5.83 9.45
C LEU A 24 -2.96 6.12 8.06
N THR A 25 -1.64 6.18 7.92
CA THR A 25 -0.98 6.44 6.64
C THR A 25 -1.24 5.32 5.63
N ASN A 26 -1.16 4.04 6.05
CA ASN A 26 -1.53 2.91 5.20
C ASN A 26 -3.01 2.96 4.81
N LEU A 27 -3.90 3.30 5.75
CA LEU A 27 -5.33 3.38 5.49
C LEU A 27 -5.68 4.51 4.54
N LEU A 28 -5.07 5.69 4.70
CA LEU A 28 -5.18 6.80 3.76
C LEU A 28 -4.61 6.40 2.39
N GLN A 29 -3.45 5.75 2.34
CA GLN A 29 -2.83 5.33 1.08
C GLN A 29 -3.70 4.33 0.30
N THR A 30 -4.26 3.31 0.98
CA THR A 30 -5.22 2.38 0.37
C THR A 30 -6.50 3.09 -0.05
N SER A 31 -6.99 4.04 0.76
CA SER A 31 -8.15 4.86 0.41
C SER A 31 -7.87 5.73 -0.83
N TYR A 32 -6.67 6.30 -0.96
CA TYR A 32 -6.23 7.04 -2.15
C TYR A 32 -6.18 6.13 -3.38
N GLN A 33 -5.57 4.95 -3.29
CA GLN A 33 -5.54 4.00 -4.41
C GLN A 33 -6.96 3.52 -4.79
N PHE A 34 -7.83 3.33 -3.80
CA PHE A 34 -9.23 2.96 -4.01
C PHE A 34 -10.04 4.11 -4.63
N ILE A 35 -9.82 5.34 -4.17
CA ILE A 35 -10.44 6.54 -4.73
C ILE A 35 -9.94 6.77 -6.14
N ASP A 36 -8.63 6.74 -6.43
CA ASP A 36 -8.11 6.85 -7.80
C ASP A 36 -8.72 5.78 -8.71
N SER A 37 -8.80 4.54 -8.26
CA SER A 37 -9.42 3.45 -9.02
C SER A 37 -10.94 3.67 -9.24
N ILE A 38 -11.66 4.17 -8.24
CA ILE A 38 -13.10 4.50 -8.34
C ILE A 38 -13.35 5.74 -9.19
N TRP A 39 -12.51 6.76 -9.09
CA TRP A 39 -12.64 8.03 -9.81
C TRP A 39 -12.29 7.84 -11.28
N VAL A 40 -11.22 7.09 -11.57
CA VAL A 40 -10.92 6.58 -12.92
C VAL A 40 -12.04 5.65 -13.40
N GLY A 41 -12.62 4.82 -12.52
CA GLY A 41 -13.78 3.99 -12.82
C GLY A 41 -15.05 4.78 -13.16
N ASN A 42 -15.28 5.93 -12.52
CA ASN A 42 -16.45 6.79 -12.76
C ASN A 42 -16.32 7.62 -14.04
N LEU A 43 -15.09 8.00 -14.45
CA LEU A 43 -14.83 8.68 -15.71
C LEU A 43 -15.20 7.85 -16.96
N LEU A 44 -15.37 6.54 -16.83
CA LEU A 44 -15.58 5.62 -17.95
C LEU A 44 -16.97 4.90 -17.94
N GLY A 45 -17.82 5.09 -16.92
CA GLY A 45 -19.19 4.52 -16.87
C GLY A 45 -19.24 2.98 -17.03
N SER A 46 -20.38 2.39 -17.41
CA SER A 46 -20.54 0.93 -17.66
C SER A 46 -19.44 0.33 -18.56
N ASN A 47 -18.87 1.14 -19.46
CA ASN A 47 -17.77 0.78 -20.35
C ASN A 47 -16.40 0.68 -19.62
N ALA A 48 -16.20 1.40 -18.50
CA ALA A 48 -15.04 1.28 -17.62
C ALA A 48 -14.89 -0.10 -17.03
N LEU A 49 -16.01 -0.64 -16.55
CA LEU A 49 -16.03 -1.89 -15.80
C LEU A 49 -15.70 -3.06 -16.75
N GLY A 50 -16.22 -3.02 -17.98
CA GLY A 50 -15.85 -3.95 -19.04
C GLY A 50 -14.39 -3.80 -19.50
N ALA A 51 -13.90 -2.57 -19.67
CA ALA A 51 -12.50 -2.31 -20.02
C ALA A 51 -11.53 -2.76 -18.90
N ILE A 52 -11.89 -2.57 -17.64
CA ILE A 52 -11.15 -3.04 -16.46
C ILE A 52 -11.13 -4.57 -16.41
N SER A 53 -12.22 -5.28 -16.73
CA SER A 53 -12.18 -6.75 -16.80
C SER A 53 -11.19 -7.28 -17.85
N ILE A 54 -11.01 -6.56 -18.96
CA ILE A 54 -10.04 -6.93 -20.02
C ILE A 54 -8.63 -6.47 -19.67
N ALA A 55 -8.48 -5.30 -19.03
CA ALA A 55 -7.20 -4.75 -18.60
C ALA A 55 -6.68 -5.37 -17.30
N ALA A 56 -7.54 -5.98 -16.48
CA ALA A 56 -7.19 -6.63 -15.21
C ALA A 56 -6.05 -7.65 -15.35
N PRO A 57 -6.09 -8.63 -16.29
CA PRO A 57 -4.96 -9.54 -16.46
C PRO A 57 -3.68 -8.82 -16.90
N VAL A 58 -3.77 -7.80 -17.76
CA VAL A 58 -2.59 -7.03 -18.24
C VAL A 58 -1.95 -6.25 -17.09
N ILE A 59 -2.74 -5.51 -16.34
CA ILE A 59 -2.31 -4.76 -15.16
C ILE A 59 -1.72 -5.71 -14.11
N PHE A 60 -2.36 -6.86 -13.89
CA PHE A 60 -1.88 -7.87 -12.94
C PHE A 60 -0.53 -8.46 -13.34
N THR A 61 -0.30 -8.75 -14.62
CA THR A 61 1.00 -9.23 -15.12
C THR A 61 2.09 -8.18 -14.90
N VAL A 62 1.81 -6.92 -15.25
CA VAL A 62 2.76 -5.82 -15.09
C VAL A 62 3.08 -5.58 -13.61
N LEU A 63 2.07 -5.54 -12.75
CA LEU A 63 2.25 -5.39 -11.30
C LEU A 63 3.04 -6.56 -10.70
N SER A 64 2.70 -7.79 -11.05
CA SER A 64 3.40 -8.99 -10.56
C SER A 64 4.86 -8.99 -10.99
N PHE A 65 5.16 -8.53 -12.21
CA PHE A 65 6.52 -8.38 -12.69
C PHE A 65 7.29 -7.32 -11.88
N ILE A 66 6.71 -6.15 -11.68
CA ILE A 66 7.32 -5.06 -10.89
C ILE A 66 7.59 -5.52 -9.45
N ILE A 67 6.61 -6.17 -8.81
CA ILE A 67 6.75 -6.70 -7.44
C ILE A 67 7.85 -7.77 -7.40
N GLY A 68 7.89 -8.68 -8.38
CA GLY A 68 8.92 -9.70 -8.48
C GLY A 68 10.32 -9.12 -8.61
N VAL A 69 10.50 -8.08 -9.45
CA VAL A 69 11.77 -7.36 -9.59
C VAL A 69 12.15 -6.66 -8.28
N ASN A 70 11.23 -5.95 -7.64
CA ASN A 70 11.48 -5.28 -6.37
C ASN A 70 11.90 -6.28 -5.28
N SER A 71 11.20 -7.41 -5.18
CA SER A 71 11.54 -8.46 -4.22
C SER A 71 12.91 -9.07 -4.51
N ALA A 72 13.27 -9.28 -5.78
CA ALA A 72 14.60 -9.78 -6.15
C ALA A 72 15.71 -8.78 -5.78
N THR A 73 15.49 -7.48 -6.02
CA THR A 73 16.46 -6.44 -5.63
C THR A 73 16.64 -6.37 -4.11
N LEU A 74 15.56 -6.43 -3.35
CA LEU A 74 15.63 -6.42 -1.88
C LEU A 74 16.39 -7.63 -1.34
N THR A 75 16.13 -8.83 -1.88
CA THR A 75 16.83 -10.06 -1.49
C THR A 75 18.32 -10.06 -1.88
N VAL A 76 18.69 -9.42 -2.98
CA VAL A 76 20.11 -9.30 -3.38
C VAL A 76 20.86 -8.27 -2.53
N LEU A 77 20.16 -7.25 -2.02
CA LEU A 77 20.74 -6.19 -1.22
C LEU A 77 20.84 -6.54 0.28
N SER A 78 19.96 -7.42 0.77
CA SER A 78 19.94 -7.95 2.15
C SER A 78 20.89 -9.13 2.32
#